data_AF-A0A932FB15-F1
#
_entry.id   AF-A0A932FB15-F1
#
_cell.length_a   1.000
_cell.length_b   1.000
_cell.length_c   1.000
_cell.angle_alpha   90.00
_cell.angle_beta   90.00
_cell.angle_gamma   90.00
#
_symmetry.space_group_name_H-M   'P 1'
#
loop_
_entity.id
_entity.type
_entity.pdbx_description
1 polymer ?
#
loop_
_entity_poly.entity_id
_entity_poly.type
_entity_poly.pdbx_seq_one_letter_code
_entity_poly.pdbx_strand_id
1 'polypeptide(L)' 'MAIAYACDLSKRTSMAVAYANIRNDAGASYKRFGVALGSIGTAAPSATLQGEDPQLLPVTLRQAF' A
#
# COMPACT_ATOMS: atom_id res chain seq x y z
N MET A 1 9.08 -7.77 -4.14
CA MET A 1 9.89 -6.57 -4.46
C MET A 1 9.04 -5.34 -4.23
N ALA A 2 9.62 -4.26 -3.69
CA ALA A 2 8.92 -2.99 -3.53
C ALA A 2 9.82 -1.83 -3.98
N ILE A 3 9.24 -0.84 -4.64
CA ILE A 3 9.88 0.41 -5.03
C ILE A 3 8.92 1.56 -4.70
N ALA A 4 9.47 2.69 -4.26
CA ALA A 4 8.68 3.87 -3.98
C ALA A 4 9.40 5.13 -4.45
N TYR A 5 8.62 6.13 -4.84
CA TYR A 5 9.10 7.46 -5.15
C TYR A 5 8.26 8.48 -4.39
N ALA A 6 8.93 9.41 -3.72
CA ALA A 6 8.30 10.51 -3.00
C ALA A 6 8.82 11.84 -3.52
N CYS A 7 7.92 12.81 -3.63
CA CYS A 7 8.19 14.17 -4.07
C CYS A 7 7.62 15.16 -3.05
N ASP A 8 8.46 16.08 -2.59
CA ASP A 8 8.04 17.17 -1.73
C ASP A 8 7.45 18.31 -2.57
N LEU A 9 6.15 18.56 -2.42
CA LEU A 9 5.45 19.69 -3.03
C LEU A 9 5.70 20.99 -2.25
N SER A 10 5.91 20.88 -0.94
CA SER A 10 6.26 21.99 -0.06
C SER A 10 6.99 21.46 1.19
N LYS A 11 7.44 22.35 2.08
CA LYS A 11 8.01 21.95 3.40
C LYS A 11 7.07 21.07 4.22
N ARG A 12 5.77 21.16 3.96
CA ARG A 12 4.71 20.49 4.72
C ARG A 12 3.96 19.45 3.91
N THR A 13 4.07 19.44 2.58
CA THR A 13 3.26 18.58 1.71
C THR A 13 4.15 17.71 0.85
N SER A 14 3.91 16.41 0.87
CA SER A 14 4.64 15.43 0.06
C SER A 14 3.67 14.44 -0.59
N MET A 15 3.94 14.05 -1.83
CA MET A 15 3.21 13.01 -2.54
C MET A 15 4.13 11.83 -2.80
N ALA A 16 3.64 10.61 -2.60
CA ALA A 16 4.37 9.38 -2.86
C ALA A 16 3.55 8.42 -3.73
N VAL A 17 4.26 7.71 -4.61
CA VAL A 17 3.75 6.54 -5.33
C VAL A 17 4.64 5.36 -4.96
N ALA A 18 4.03 4.23 -4.61
CA ALA A 18 4.77 2.99 -4.41
C ALA A 18 4.24 1.90 -5.31
N TYR A 19 5.10 0.99 -5.71
CA TYR A 19 4.76 -0.25 -6.38
C TYR A 19 5.33 -1.42 -5.58
N ALA A 20 4.51 -2.41 -5.28
CA ALA A 20 4.95 -3.64 -4.64
C ALA A 20 4.36 -4.85 -5.36
N ASN A 21 5.22 -5.84 -5.59
CA ASN A 21 4.84 -7.17 -6.02
C ASN A 21 5.19 -8.15 -4.89
N ILE A 22 4.18 -8.91 -4.46
CA ILE A 22 4.28 -9.88 -3.38
C ILE A 22 4.12 -11.26 -4.01
N ARG A 23 5.19 -12.06 -3.93
CA ARG A 23 5.15 -13.45 -4.34
C ARG A 23 4.67 -14.28 -3.16
N ASN A 24 3.66 -15.09 -3.38
CA ASN A 24 2.95 -15.82 -2.36
C ASN A 24 3.05 -17.31 -2.67
N ASP A 25 3.25 -18.14 -1.65
CA ASP A 25 3.28 -19.59 -1.85
C ASP A 25 1.88 -20.10 -2.18
N ALA A 26 1.79 -21.25 -2.87
CA ALA A 26 0.53 -21.79 -3.41
C ALA A 26 -0.60 -21.99 -2.37
N GLY A 27 -0.26 -22.17 -1.09
CA GLY A 27 -1.22 -22.30 0.01
C GLY A 27 -1.34 -21.09 0.94
N ALA A 28 -0.57 -20.02 0.67
CA ALA A 28 -0.58 -18.82 1.49
C ALA A 28 -1.53 -17.77 0.89
N SER A 29 -2.13 -16.93 1.73
CA SER A 29 -2.93 -15.78 1.31
C SER A 29 -2.35 -14.49 1.89
N TYR A 30 -2.22 -13.45 1.08
CA TYR A 30 -1.70 -12.17 1.52
C TYR A 30 -2.84 -11.25 1.94
N LYS A 31 -2.78 -10.75 3.18
CA LYS A 31 -3.70 -9.74 3.70
C LYS A 31 -2.96 -8.42 3.81
N ARG A 32 -3.33 -7.45 2.99
CA ARG A 32 -2.69 -6.14 3.06
C ARG A 32 -3.11 -5.39 4.32
N PHE A 33 -2.16 -4.64 4.89
CA PHE A 33 -2.46 -3.65 5.90
C PHE A 33 -2.93 -2.37 5.21
N GLY A 34 -4.25 -2.12 5.22
CA GLY A 34 -4.84 -0.91 4.65
C GLY A 34 -4.95 0.18 5.71
N VAL A 35 -4.28 1.31 5.48
CA VAL A 35 -4.57 2.58 6.17
C VAL A 35 -5.37 3.42 5.18
N ALA A 36 -6.70 3.32 5.22
CA ALA A 36 -7.51 4.34 4.57
C ALA A 36 -7.28 5.65 5.33
N LEU A 37 -7.15 6.78 4.63
CA LEU A 37 -6.86 8.09 5.22
C LEU A 37 -7.68 8.31 6.51
N GLY A 38 -7.01 8.28 7.67
CA GLY A 38 -7.60 8.59 8.96
C GLY A 38 -8.27 7.44 9.72
N SER A 39 -8.32 6.21 9.19
CA SER A 39 -8.92 5.07 9.87
C SER A 39 -8.01 3.84 9.85
N ILE A 40 -7.50 3.48 11.03
CA ILE A 40 -7.07 2.11 11.31
C ILE A 40 -8.35 1.26 11.33
N GLY A 41 -8.55 0.40 10.33
CA GLY A 41 -9.54 -0.69 10.40
C GLY A 41 -10.80 -0.61 9.54
N THR A 42 -11.01 0.40 8.68
CA THR A 42 -12.18 0.39 7.77
C THR A 42 -11.83 -0.22 6.41
N ALA A 43 -12.53 -1.32 6.12
CA ALA A 43 -12.30 -2.27 5.02
C ALA A 43 -10.88 -2.85 5.06
N ALA A 44 -10.70 -3.92 5.86
CA ALA A 44 -9.57 -4.81 5.63
C ALA A 44 -9.59 -5.16 4.12
N PRO A 45 -8.54 -4.82 3.35
CA PRO A 45 -8.51 -5.18 1.95
C PRO A 45 -8.68 -6.70 1.91
N SER A 46 -9.65 -7.17 1.13
CA SER A 46 -9.95 -8.60 0.99
C SER A 46 -8.63 -9.35 0.82
N ALA A 47 -8.42 -10.37 1.66
CA ALA A 47 -7.26 -11.24 1.51
C ALA A 47 -7.25 -11.75 0.06
N THR A 48 -6.07 -11.75 -0.57
CA THR A 48 -5.95 -12.33 -1.90
C THR A 48 -6.25 -13.83 -1.85
N LEU A 49 -6.64 -14.39 -2.98
CA LEU A 49 -6.85 -15.83 -3.07
C LEU A 49 -5.54 -16.57 -2.75
N GLN A 50 -5.64 -17.82 -2.29
CA GLN A 50 -4.45 -18.61 -1.97
C GLN A 50 -3.59 -18.80 -3.23
N GLY A 51 -2.28 -18.60 -3.08
CA GLY A 51 -1.34 -18.71 -4.20
C GLY A 51 -1.40 -17.56 -5.21
N GLU A 52 -2.23 -16.54 -4.98
CA GLU A 52 -2.22 -15.32 -5.79
C GLU A 52 -1.03 -14.44 -5.39
N ASP A 53 -0.36 -13.87 -6.39
CA ASP A 53 0.72 -12.90 -6.25
C ASP A 53 0.19 -11.45 -6.37
N PRO A 54 -0.20 -10.79 -5.26
CA PRO A 54 -0.74 -9.43 -5.35
C PRO A 54 0.26 -8.42 -5.88
N GLN A 55 -0.27 -7.52 -6.70
CA GLN A 55 0.40 -6.30 -7.11
C GLN A 55 -0.30 -5.08 -6.52
N LEU A 56 0.48 -4.17 -5.95
CA LEU A 56 0.02 -3.00 -5.23
C LEU A 56 0.60 -1.75 -5.86
N LEU A 57 -0.24 -0.73 -6.06
CA LEU A 57 0.16 0.58 -6.55
C LEU A 57 -0.47 1.71 -5.69
N PRO A 58 -0.11 1.84 -4.40
CA PRO A 58 -0.64 2.92 -3.57
C PRO A 58 -0.10 4.29 -4.01
N VAL A 59 -0.99 5.28 -3.91
CA VAL A 59 -0.66 6.70 -4.04
C VAL A 59 -1.00 7.36 -2.70
N THR A 60 -0.09 8.14 -2.15
CA THR A 60 -0.22 8.76 -0.83
C THR A 60 0.04 10.25 -0.93
N LEU A 61 -0.85 11.05 -0.32
CA LEU A 61 -0.64 12.46 -0.06
C LEU A 61 -0.46 12.66 1.44
N ARG A 62 0.63 13.30 1.86
CA ARG A 62 0.91 13.63 3.25
C ARG A 62 1.02 15.13 3.41
N GLN A 63 0.37 15.65 4.45
CA GLN A 63 0.43 17.06 4.85
C GLN A 63 0.78 17.15 6.34
N ALA A 64 1.80 17.91 6.69
CA ALA A 64 2.25 18.17 8.06
C ALA A 64 1.73 19.54 8.54
N PHE A 65 1.13 19.57 9.73
CA PHE A 65 0.62 20.79 10.40
C PHE A 65 1.67 21.45 11.28
#